data_AF-A0A970EXT9-F1
#
_entry.id   AF-A0A970EXT9-F1
#
_cell.length_a   1.000
_cell.length_b   1.000
_cell.length_c   1.000
_cell.angle_alpha   90.00
_cell.angle_beta   90.00
_cell.angle_gamma   90.00
#
_symmetry.space_group_name_H-M   'P 1'
#
loop_
_entity.id
_entity.type
_entity.pdbx_description
1 polymer ?
#
loop_
_entity_poly.entity_id
_entity_poly.type
_entity_poly.pdbx_seq_one_letter_code
_entity_poly.pdbx_strand_id
1 'polypeptide(L)'
;LARQIYLVGDRLGVLGYTKGELAMNSLIQRYDTAASLLHTAANICDYVVVDCQTNITQDHLTYTALEMARCKIIVCTPDLKGVSFWMSNVPMLADSKYNMEDSIRVLNKVSSISPVHAIERRIGTIHFAFPVDQLIERSLIEGTLGKKSGHDMSKHYGRVFDSLVDKILSSS
;
A
#
# COMPACT_ATOMS: atom_id res chain seq x y z
N LEU A 1 -3.30 18.38 9.88
CA LEU A 1 -4.35 17.93 8.95
C LEU A 1 -5.23 19.11 8.65
N ALA A 2 -4.90 19.84 7.59
CA ALA A 2 -5.85 20.71 6.95
C ALA A 2 -7.15 19.91 6.78
N ARG A 3 -8.23 20.46 7.34
CA ARG A 3 -9.48 19.78 7.70
C ARG A 3 -10.36 19.39 6.49
N GLN A 4 -9.75 18.98 5.38
CA GLN A 4 -10.47 18.75 4.13
C GLN A 4 -10.08 17.39 3.57
N ILE A 5 -11.01 16.44 3.64
CA ILE A 5 -11.01 15.28 2.77
C ILE A 5 -11.26 15.82 1.35
N TYR A 6 -10.33 15.53 0.44
CA TYR A 6 -10.47 15.89 -0.96
C TYR A 6 -11.29 14.82 -1.69
N LEU A 7 -12.46 15.19 -2.19
CA LEU A 7 -13.30 14.28 -2.96
C LEU A 7 -12.84 14.22 -4.42
N VAL A 8 -12.57 13.02 -4.89
CA VAL A 8 -12.23 12.69 -6.28
C VAL A 8 -13.45 12.00 -6.90
N GLY A 9 -14.37 12.82 -7.41
CA GLY A 9 -15.68 12.34 -7.86
C GLY A 9 -16.55 11.82 -6.71
N ASP A 10 -17.53 10.98 -7.01
CA ASP A 10 -18.60 10.63 -6.05
C ASP A 10 -18.24 9.51 -5.08
N ARG A 11 -17.15 8.77 -5.31
CA ARG A 11 -16.86 7.49 -4.62
C ARG A 11 -15.46 7.37 -4.06
N LEU A 12 -14.64 8.41 -4.14
CA LEU A 12 -13.27 8.40 -3.64
C LEU A 12 -13.02 9.68 -2.84
N GLY A 13 -12.65 9.53 -1.58
CA GLY A 13 -12.13 10.61 -0.74
C GLY A 13 -10.65 10.36 -0.44
N VAL A 14 -9.85 11.42 -0.47
CA VAL A 14 -8.43 11.37 -0.16
C VAL A 14 -8.15 12.29 1.02
N LEU A 15 -7.55 11.75 2.07
CA LEU A 15 -7.05 12.49 3.21
C LEU A 15 -5.52 12.41 3.22
N GLY A 16 -4.85 13.55 3.26
CA GLY A 16 -3.39 13.61 3.25
C GLY A 16 -2.87 14.95 3.71
N TYR A 17 -1.55 15.06 3.79
CA TYR A 17 -0.88 16.32 4.12
C TYR A 17 -0.97 17.29 2.94
N THR A 18 -1.27 18.54 3.25
CA THR A 18 -1.27 19.63 2.27
C THR A 18 0.10 20.32 2.22
N LYS A 19 0.36 21.06 1.14
CA LYS A 19 1.64 21.77 0.96
C LYS A 19 1.98 22.64 2.18
N GLY A 20 3.13 22.37 2.79
CA GLY A 20 3.62 23.11 3.96
C GLY A 20 3.25 22.48 5.31
N GLU A 21 2.43 21.42 5.33
CA GLU A 21 2.22 20.63 6.54
C GLU A 21 3.38 19.65 6.75
N LEU A 22 3.90 19.62 7.98
CA LEU A 22 4.89 18.63 8.41
C LEU A 22 4.18 17.48 9.12
N ALA A 23 4.49 16.24 8.72
CA ALA A 23 3.92 15.04 9.34
C ALA A 23 4.17 14.98 10.86
N MET A 24 5.35 15.48 11.32
CA MET A 24 5.72 15.54 12.74
C MET A 24 4.86 16.50 13.57
N ASN A 25 4.20 17.49 12.94
CA ASN A 25 3.35 18.46 13.63
C ASN A 25 1.86 18.06 13.59
N SER A 26 1.55 16.85 13.11
CA SER A 26 0.18 16.39 12.98
C SER A 26 -0.28 15.63 14.23
N LEU A 27 -1.52 15.89 14.65
CA LEU A 27 -2.15 15.18 15.77
C LEU A 27 -2.34 13.67 15.49
N ILE A 28 -2.20 13.22 14.23
CA ILE A 28 -2.26 11.80 13.86
C ILE A 28 -1.06 11.01 14.39
N GLN A 29 -0.01 11.68 14.89
CA GLN A 29 1.12 11.02 15.55
C GLN A 29 0.80 10.51 16.96
N ARG A 30 -0.47 10.50 17.37
CA ARG A 30 -0.90 9.83 18.60
C ARG A 30 -1.79 8.63 18.25
N TYR A 31 -1.53 7.50 18.89
CA TYR A 31 -2.27 6.25 18.67
C TYR A 31 -3.79 6.43 18.83
N ASP A 32 -4.24 7.10 19.91
CA ASP A 32 -5.66 7.37 20.17
C ASP A 32 -6.36 8.11 19.02
N THR A 33 -5.66 9.09 18.46
CA THR A 33 -6.15 9.95 17.38
C THR A 33 -6.17 9.18 16.04
N ALA A 34 -5.12 8.42 15.75
CA ALA A 34 -5.05 7.57 14.56
C ALA A 34 -6.13 6.47 14.59
N ALA A 35 -6.32 5.81 15.73
CA ALA A 35 -7.32 4.76 15.89
C ALA A 35 -8.74 5.31 15.73
N SER A 36 -9.04 6.45 16.37
CA SER A 36 -10.34 7.12 16.24
C SER A 36 -10.63 7.57 14.80
N LEU A 37 -9.62 8.10 14.10
CA LEU A 37 -9.72 8.45 12.69
C LEU A 37 -10.04 7.24 11.82
N LEU A 38 -9.26 6.15 11.94
CA LEU A 38 -9.45 4.93 11.14
C LEU A 38 -10.78 4.25 11.45
N HIS A 39 -11.18 4.20 12.72
CA HIS A 39 -12.48 3.65 13.11
C HIS A 39 -13.64 4.47 12.53
N THR A 40 -13.56 5.80 12.61
CA THR A 40 -14.57 6.68 12.02
C THR A 40 -14.65 6.51 10.50
N ALA A 41 -13.49 6.45 9.82
CA ALA A 41 -13.42 6.24 8.38
C ALA A 41 -14.03 4.88 7.97
N ALA A 42 -13.74 3.82 8.72
CA ALA A 42 -14.29 2.49 8.46
C ALA A 42 -15.82 2.40 8.67
N ASN A 43 -16.39 3.28 9.49
CA ASN A 43 -17.85 3.35 9.70
C ASN A 43 -18.60 4.10 8.58
N ILE A 44 -17.91 4.93 7.78
CA ILE A 44 -18.54 5.77 6.75
C ILE A 44 -18.17 5.39 5.32
N CYS A 45 -17.12 4.58 5.14
CA CYS A 45 -16.62 4.13 3.85
C CYS A 45 -16.68 2.60 3.74
N ASP A 46 -17.01 2.09 2.55
CA ASP A 46 -16.95 0.64 2.29
C ASP A 46 -15.52 0.09 2.40
N TYR A 47 -14.54 0.90 1.98
CA TYR A 47 -13.13 0.55 2.01
C TYR A 47 -12.29 1.75 2.47
N VAL A 48 -11.33 1.50 3.35
CA VAL A 48 -10.32 2.47 3.78
C VAL A 48 -8.95 1.94 3.36
N VAL A 49 -8.27 2.67 2.49
CA VAL A 49 -6.89 2.35 2.07
C VAL A 49 -5.95 3.32 2.78
N VAL A 50 -4.96 2.76 3.48
CA VAL A 50 -3.94 3.56 4.18
C VAL A 50 -2.61 3.35 3.47
N ASP A 51 -2.04 4.43 2.95
CA ASP A 51 -0.69 4.43 2.39
C ASP A 51 0.33 4.53 3.54
N CYS A 52 0.97 3.40 3.83
CA CYS A 52 1.85 3.24 4.97
C CYS A 52 3.26 3.76 4.68
N GLN A 53 3.85 4.40 5.69
CA GLN A 53 5.25 4.78 5.64
C GLN A 53 6.16 3.55 5.80
N THR A 54 7.27 3.59 5.08
CA THR A 54 8.31 2.57 5.10
C THR A 54 8.92 2.37 6.50
N ASN A 55 9.02 3.43 7.32
CA ASN A 55 9.47 3.33 8.72
C ASN A 55 8.28 3.31 9.68
N ILE A 56 7.84 2.11 10.02
CA ILE A 56 6.65 1.87 10.85
C ILE A 56 6.80 2.43 12.27
N THR A 57 8.01 2.40 12.86
CA THR A 57 8.23 2.90 14.23
C THR A 57 8.09 4.41 14.38
N GLN A 58 8.21 5.15 13.28
CA GLN A 58 8.17 6.61 13.29
C GLN A 58 6.83 7.17 12.82
N ASP A 59 5.88 6.31 12.46
CA ASP A 59 4.58 6.74 11.97
C ASP A 59 3.45 6.00 12.68
N HIS A 60 2.82 6.68 13.63
CA HIS A 60 1.73 6.09 14.43
C HIS A 60 0.51 5.74 13.58
N LEU A 61 0.28 6.44 12.47
CA LEU A 61 -0.80 6.10 11.54
C LEU A 61 -0.54 4.74 10.90
N THR A 62 0.67 4.51 10.38
CA THR A 62 1.08 3.21 9.82
C THR A 62 1.00 2.11 10.86
N TYR A 63 1.56 2.34 12.06
CA TYR A 63 1.50 1.40 13.17
C TYR A 63 0.05 0.98 13.48
N THR A 64 -0.83 1.97 13.64
CA THR A 64 -2.24 1.74 14.02
C THR A 64 -3.02 1.09 12.87
N ALA A 65 -2.75 1.48 11.63
CA ALA A 65 -3.36 0.88 10.45
C ALA A 65 -2.98 -0.60 10.31
N LEU A 66 -1.72 -0.97 10.53
CA LEU A 66 -1.29 -2.37 10.50
C LEU A 66 -1.97 -3.20 11.59
N GLU A 67 -2.19 -2.65 12.77
CA GLU A 67 -2.90 -3.32 13.86
C GLU A 67 -4.40 -3.53 13.54
N MET A 68 -5.06 -2.52 12.96
CA MET A 68 -6.49 -2.54 12.69
C MET A 68 -6.88 -3.18 11.35
N ALA A 69 -5.94 -3.32 10.40
CA ALA A 69 -6.25 -3.72 9.04
C ALA A 69 -6.65 -5.20 8.91
N ARG A 70 -7.81 -5.43 8.28
CA ARG A 70 -8.28 -6.76 7.86
C ARG A 70 -7.46 -7.34 6.70
N CYS A 71 -7.02 -6.49 5.77
CA CYS A 71 -6.22 -6.88 4.61
C CYS A 71 -4.94 -6.06 4.57
N LYS A 72 -3.80 -6.73 4.35
CA LYS A 72 -2.47 -6.09 4.33
C LYS A 72 -1.79 -6.42 3.01
N ILE A 73 -1.31 -5.40 2.32
CA ILE A 73 -0.59 -5.56 1.06
C ILE A 73 0.86 -5.13 1.29
N ILE A 74 1.79 -6.05 1.05
CA ILE A 74 3.22 -5.80 1.19
C ILE A 74 3.80 -5.71 -0.22
N VAL A 75 4.29 -4.53 -0.57
CA VAL A 75 4.90 -4.29 -1.88
C VAL A 75 6.41 -4.36 -1.75
N CYS A 76 7.03 -5.24 -2.53
CA CYS A 76 8.49 -5.39 -2.62
C CYS A 76 8.97 -5.10 -4.05
N THR A 77 10.23 -4.68 -4.18
CA THR A 77 10.91 -4.58 -5.47
C THR A 77 11.73 -5.84 -5.75
N PRO A 78 11.85 -6.29 -7.02
CA PRO A 78 12.56 -7.49 -7.42
C PRO A 78 14.08 -7.25 -7.50
N ASP A 79 14.65 -6.61 -6.48
CA ASP A 79 16.07 -6.28 -6.41
C ASP A 79 16.62 -6.49 -5.00
N LEU A 80 17.95 -6.43 -4.88
CA LEU A 80 18.64 -6.65 -3.61
C LEU A 80 18.21 -5.63 -2.55
N LYS A 81 17.88 -4.39 -2.94
CA LYS A 81 17.42 -3.34 -2.02
C LYS A 81 16.07 -3.71 -1.42
N GLY A 82 15.10 -4.13 -2.22
CA GLY A 82 13.79 -4.56 -1.76
C GLY A 82 13.86 -5.77 -0.83
N VAL A 83 14.66 -6.78 -1.20
CA VAL A 83 14.88 -7.97 -0.36
C VAL A 83 15.56 -7.60 0.96
N SER A 84 16.64 -6.80 0.90
CA SER A 84 17.35 -6.35 2.10
C SER A 84 16.44 -5.53 3.01
N PHE A 85 15.66 -4.63 2.43
CA PHE A 85 14.70 -3.81 3.16
C PHE A 85 13.67 -4.68 3.89
N TRP A 86 13.07 -5.65 3.18
CA TRP A 86 12.12 -6.60 3.78
C TRP A 86 12.77 -7.32 4.95
N MET A 87 13.92 -7.96 4.74
CA MET A 87 14.61 -8.75 5.77
C MET A 87 14.96 -7.91 7.01
N SER A 88 15.36 -6.65 6.84
CA SER A 88 15.63 -5.75 7.95
C SER A 88 14.39 -5.36 8.76
N ASN A 89 13.20 -5.39 8.16
CA ASN A 89 11.95 -5.00 8.82
C ASN A 89 11.12 -6.19 9.32
N VAL A 90 11.37 -7.42 8.85
CA VAL A 90 10.68 -8.64 9.33
C VAL A 90 10.64 -8.73 10.86
N PRO A 91 11.73 -8.51 11.61
CA PRO A 91 11.69 -8.63 13.08
C PRO A 91 10.72 -7.65 13.74
N MET A 92 10.62 -6.43 13.21
CA MET A 92 9.70 -5.41 13.72
C MET A 92 8.24 -5.74 13.42
N LEU A 93 8.02 -6.48 12.34
CA LEU A 93 6.72 -6.95 11.85
C LEU A 93 6.33 -8.34 12.40
N ALA A 94 7.18 -8.95 13.23
CA ALA A 94 6.96 -10.28 13.79
C ALA A 94 5.99 -10.30 14.98
N ASP A 95 5.64 -9.14 15.53
CA ASP A 95 4.62 -9.04 16.58
C ASP A 95 3.26 -9.54 16.04
N SER A 96 2.68 -10.52 16.74
CA SER A 96 1.42 -11.17 16.38
C SER A 96 0.27 -10.19 16.15
N LYS A 97 0.29 -9.01 16.78
CA LYS A 97 -0.74 -7.97 16.60
C LYS A 97 -0.86 -7.49 15.15
N TYR A 98 0.22 -7.59 14.37
CA TYR A 98 0.19 -7.20 12.95
C TYR A 98 -0.31 -8.32 12.04
N ASN A 99 -0.31 -9.58 12.48
CA ASN A 99 -0.70 -10.75 11.69
C ASN A 99 -0.19 -10.69 10.23
N MET A 100 1.14 -10.66 10.07
CA MET A 100 1.78 -10.48 8.76
C MET A 100 1.83 -11.77 7.92
N GLU A 101 1.42 -12.91 8.48
CA GLU A 101 1.34 -14.19 7.78
C GLU A 101 0.25 -14.17 6.71
N ASP A 102 -0.90 -13.56 7.01
CA ASP A 102 -2.06 -13.44 6.10
C ASP A 102 -1.93 -12.29 5.07
N SER A 103 -0.75 -11.68 4.97
CA SER A 103 -0.52 -10.55 4.07
C SER A 103 -0.44 -10.95 2.59
N ILE A 104 -1.05 -10.14 1.72
CA ILE A 104 -0.89 -10.24 0.27
C ILE A 104 0.45 -9.63 -0.11
N ARG A 105 1.38 -10.47 -0.56
CA ARG A 105 2.72 -10.05 -1.00
C ARG A 105 2.74 -9.80 -2.51
N VAL A 106 3.19 -8.62 -2.88
CA VAL A 106 3.26 -8.13 -4.24
C VAL A 106 4.71 -7.81 -4.59
N LEU A 107 5.19 -8.34 -5.71
CA LEU A 107 6.45 -7.94 -6.32
C LEU A 107 6.16 -6.95 -7.45
N ASN A 108 6.57 -5.70 -7.32
CA ASN A 108 6.28 -4.65 -8.29
C ASN A 108 7.51 -4.34 -9.16
N LYS A 109 7.30 -3.91 -10.41
CA LYS A 109 8.37 -3.63 -11.38
C LYS A 109 9.16 -4.86 -11.81
N VAL A 110 8.49 -5.99 -11.98
CA VAL A 110 9.08 -7.23 -12.49
C VAL A 110 9.42 -7.08 -13.97
N SER A 111 10.64 -7.43 -14.33
CA SER A 111 11.15 -7.46 -15.70
C SER A 111 11.64 -8.88 -16.04
N SER A 112 12.03 -9.11 -17.29
CA SER A 112 12.56 -10.42 -17.74
C SER A 112 13.82 -10.86 -17.01
N ILE A 113 14.59 -9.92 -16.45
CA ILE A 113 15.84 -10.19 -15.72
C ILE A 113 15.62 -10.28 -14.19
N SER A 114 14.40 -10.03 -13.71
CA SER A 114 14.10 -10.03 -12.29
C SER A 114 14.21 -11.45 -11.69
N PRO A 115 14.94 -11.64 -10.57
CA PRO A 115 15.21 -12.97 -10.01
C PRO A 115 14.05 -13.47 -9.13
N VAL A 116 12.81 -13.51 -9.67
CA VAL A 116 11.56 -13.78 -8.92
C VAL A 116 11.66 -15.05 -8.06
N HIS A 117 12.05 -16.18 -8.64
CA HIS A 117 12.19 -17.44 -7.91
C HIS A 117 13.21 -17.39 -6.76
N ALA A 118 14.30 -16.64 -6.93
CA ALA A 118 15.30 -16.50 -5.88
C ALA A 118 14.79 -15.62 -4.74
N ILE A 119 13.98 -14.62 -5.08
CA ILE A 119 13.32 -13.73 -4.12
C ILE A 119 12.27 -14.49 -3.33
N GLU A 120 11.38 -15.26 -3.98
CA GLU A 120 10.35 -16.06 -3.31
C GLU A 120 10.95 -17.02 -2.26
N ARG A 121 12.10 -17.64 -2.56
CA ARG A 121 12.82 -18.49 -1.58
C ARG A 121 13.30 -17.73 -0.34
N ARG A 122 13.50 -16.41 -0.42
CA ARG A 122 14.02 -15.57 0.66
C ARG A 122 12.91 -14.86 1.43
N ILE A 123 11.90 -14.34 0.72
CA ILE A 123 10.85 -13.51 1.31
C ILE A 123 9.53 -14.26 1.47
N GLY A 124 9.45 -15.52 1.05
CA GLY A 124 8.22 -16.32 1.07
C GLY A 124 7.37 -16.10 -0.18
N THR A 125 6.15 -16.65 -0.13
CA THR A 125 5.22 -16.67 -1.27
C THR A 125 4.91 -15.27 -1.79
N ILE A 126 5.10 -15.05 -3.08
CA ILE A 126 4.63 -13.85 -3.79
C ILE A 126 3.28 -14.18 -4.41
N HIS A 127 2.27 -13.40 -4.07
CA HIS A 127 0.89 -13.61 -4.54
C HIS A 127 0.69 -12.99 -5.92
N PHE A 128 1.30 -11.83 -6.16
CA PHE A 128 1.20 -11.10 -7.43
C PHE A 128 2.54 -10.51 -7.84
N ALA A 129 2.83 -10.58 -9.14
CA ALA A 129 4.01 -10.00 -9.75
C ALA A 129 3.58 -8.98 -10.82
N PHE A 130 3.70 -7.69 -10.52
CA PHE A 130 3.35 -6.63 -11.46
C PHE A 130 4.53 -6.38 -12.41
N PRO A 131 4.30 -6.41 -13.75
CA PRO A 131 5.35 -6.09 -14.70
C PRO A 131 5.73 -4.60 -14.63
N VAL A 132 6.93 -4.27 -15.09
CA VAL A 132 7.26 -2.88 -15.44
C VAL A 132 6.27 -2.41 -16.50
N ASP A 133 5.66 -1.23 -16.28
CA ASP A 133 4.68 -0.64 -17.17
C ASP A 133 4.98 0.85 -17.36
N GLN A 134 5.30 1.23 -18.60
CA GLN A 134 5.69 2.60 -18.95
C GLN A 134 4.53 3.60 -18.79
N LEU A 135 3.28 3.17 -18.96
CA LEU A 135 2.14 4.07 -18.81
C LEU A 135 1.93 4.40 -17.33
N ILE A 136 2.09 3.41 -16.44
CA ILE A 136 2.07 3.62 -15.00
C ILE A 136 3.21 4.53 -14.55
N GLU A 137 4.43 4.31 -15.05
CA GLU A 137 5.57 5.18 -14.71
C GLU A 137 5.37 6.62 -15.20
N ARG A 138 4.78 6.79 -16.38
CA ARG A 138 4.41 8.11 -16.91
C ARG A 138 3.36 8.80 -16.05
N SER A 139 2.26 8.13 -15.71
CA SER A 139 1.21 8.70 -14.84
C SER A 139 1.75 9.09 -13.46
N LEU A 140 2.68 8.31 -12.91
CA LEU A 140 3.36 8.65 -11.65
C LEU A 140 4.15 9.96 -11.77
N ILE A 141 4.90 10.15 -12.87
CA ILE A 141 5.68 11.37 -13.13
C ILE A 141 4.75 12.57 -13.37
N GLU A 142 3.65 12.36 -14.08
CA GLU A 142 2.66 13.39 -14.37
C GLU A 142 1.75 13.73 -13.17
N GLY A 143 1.80 12.93 -12.09
CA GLY A 143 0.96 13.11 -10.90
C GLY A 143 -0.52 12.84 -11.16
N THR A 144 -0.84 11.98 -12.13
CA THR A 144 -2.21 11.64 -12.50
C THR A 144 -2.61 10.27 -11.96
N LEU A 145 -3.85 10.14 -11.48
CA LEU A 145 -4.46 8.84 -11.23
C LEU A 145 -4.86 8.26 -12.58
N GLY A 146 -4.29 7.12 -12.96
CA GLY A 146 -4.63 6.45 -14.22
C GLY A 146 -6.15 6.27 -14.34
N LYS A 147 -6.72 6.66 -15.47
CA LYS A 147 -8.14 6.50 -15.80
C LYS A 147 -8.47 5.02 -15.87
N LYS A 148 -9.53 4.60 -15.17
CA LYS A 148 -10.13 3.25 -15.29
C LYS A 148 -10.47 2.88 -16.75
N SER A 149 -10.68 3.86 -17.63
CA SER A 149 -11.00 3.65 -19.05
C SER A 149 -9.74 3.49 -19.91
N GLY A 150 -9.10 2.32 -19.82
CA GLY A 150 -8.40 1.66 -20.94
C GLY A 150 -7.12 2.27 -21.52
N HIS A 151 -6.63 3.43 -21.06
CA HIS A 151 -5.48 4.11 -21.69
C HIS A 151 -4.26 4.39 -20.80
N ASP A 152 -4.28 4.04 -19.51
CA ASP A 152 -3.18 4.40 -18.58
C ASP A 152 -2.40 3.20 -18.02
N MET A 153 -2.64 1.98 -18.55
CA MET A 153 -1.86 0.79 -18.20
C MET A 153 -1.93 -0.26 -19.31
N SER A 154 -0.90 -1.11 -19.41
CA SER A 154 -0.90 -2.23 -20.35
C SER A 154 -1.92 -3.30 -19.97
N LYS A 155 -2.34 -4.10 -20.96
CA LYS A 155 -3.22 -5.27 -20.74
C LYS A 155 -2.63 -6.32 -19.79
N HIS A 156 -1.30 -6.38 -19.66
CA HIS A 156 -0.66 -7.30 -18.73
C HIS A 156 -0.81 -6.77 -17.31
N TYR A 157 -0.43 -5.52 -17.08
CA TYR A 157 -0.56 -4.86 -15.78
C TYR A 157 -2.01 -4.89 -15.28
N GLY A 158 -2.97 -4.51 -16.14
CA GLY A 158 -4.39 -4.52 -15.81
C GLY A 158 -4.92 -5.89 -15.36
N ARG A 159 -4.50 -6.98 -16.01
CA ARG A 159 -4.91 -8.34 -15.61
C ARG A 159 -4.43 -8.71 -14.20
N VAL A 160 -3.20 -8.34 -13.85
CA VAL A 160 -2.65 -8.59 -12.50
C VAL A 160 -3.35 -7.69 -11.48
N PHE A 161 -3.63 -6.43 -11.85
CA PHE A 161 -4.38 -5.49 -11.02
C PHE A 161 -5.79 -6.00 -10.69
N ASP A 162 -6.55 -6.42 -11.71
CA ASP A 162 -7.90 -6.95 -11.52
C ASP A 162 -7.89 -8.21 -10.63
N SER A 163 -6.91 -9.11 -10.83
CA SER A 163 -6.75 -10.30 -9.99
C SER A 163 -6.44 -9.96 -8.52
N LEU A 164 -5.66 -8.91 -8.28
CA LEU A 164 -5.41 -8.40 -6.93
C LEU A 164 -6.69 -7.84 -6.31
N VAL A 165 -7.46 -7.06 -7.06
CA VAL A 165 -8.75 -6.52 -6.61
C VAL A 165 -9.70 -7.65 -6.23
N ASP A 166 -9.85 -8.67 -7.08
CA ASP A 166 -10.70 -9.84 -6.81
C ASP A 166 -10.26 -10.58 -5.54
N LYS A 167 -8.95 -10.69 -5.31
CA LYS A 167 -8.41 -11.29 -4.08
C LYS A 167 -8.74 -10.47 -2.84
N ILE A 168 -8.68 -9.15 -2.91
CA ILE A 168 -9.05 -8.27 -1.79
C ILE A 168 -10.55 -8.39 -1.50
N LEU A 169 -11.38 -8.35 -2.54
CA LEU A 169 -12.84 -8.43 -2.41
C LEU A 169 -13.32 -9.79 -1.90
N SER A 170 -12.67 -10.89 -2.28
CA SER A 170 -12.98 -12.24 -1.77
C SER A 170 -12.45 -12.50 -0.35
N SER A 171 -11.50 -11.70 0.12
CA SER A 171 -10.97 -11.77 1.47
C SER A 171 -11.63 -10.76 2.42
N SER A 172 -12.62 -9.99 1.93
CA SER A 172 -13.40 -8.97 2.66
C SER A 172 -14.71 -9.53 3.19
#